data_AF-A0A8B3LEH0-F1
#
_entry.id   AF-A0A8B3LEH0-F1
#
_cell.length_a   1.000
_cell.length_b   1.000
_cell.length_c   1.000
_cell.angle_alpha   90.00
_cell.angle_beta   90.00
_cell.angle_gamma   90.00
#
_symmetry.space_group_name_H-M   'P 1'
#
loop_
_entity.id
_entity.type
_entity.pdbx_description
1 polymer ?
#
loop_
_entity_poly.entity_id
_entity_poly.type
_entity_poly.pdbx_seq_one_letter_code
_entity_poly.pdbx_strand_id
1 'polypeptide(L)'
;MSVQRVREAIGQFLASNKEQVLCIRGDWGTGKTYTWDDVLSKAVLSKKLKLKRYAKVSLFGLNSIQDIKRDIFQSTVAIEKIGKPFDFNDYTDYINEAKSSNVVWKVFASLTGSASEAAVEAAALSIRNQIVLVDDLERKGDGLRSVDVLGYISQLRDDRKCKVVLILNDEQLEDKGEFESYLEKVVDLYLRFDPSCAEIADIAIPGDGDNIAAMVRQHAILLGIKNVRVIWKILALAKQVAPMLAGYSFSVTMDAVRTITLLAWSYLQPKGAPPLDYLKRVNAYNPIKEDADLDLKWRDLLVQYRYTGTSAFDLTLLEAVQNGYFDQSRLNAHAKELNEADMYRKAKEAMRELWDDLHLSFTKPIKPILDRFVEVFASELKYLDLGDLVSVERTFRELGDPRAEELVTLYIREKKDEPAAFDTDRLYEFGRELSPELLKRIKEAENATKPKRTTDETVMALAKNITDPELLAEAATIDVESYVQILKGHEGEELRDMLAGLRRYMNLIDATPEMIEILTRFAKAVKEIGRESAINQYRTRNLGFIQWLEKKEA
;
A
#
# COMPACT_ATOMS: atom_id res chain seq x y z
N MET A 1 -30.58 -14.90 -8.47
CA MET A 1 -31.66 -13.88 -8.39
C MET A 1 -31.07 -12.64 -7.73
N SER A 2 -31.44 -11.43 -8.16
CA SER A 2 -30.99 -10.19 -7.49
C SER A 2 -31.40 -10.18 -6.01
N VAL A 3 -30.59 -9.57 -5.15
CA VAL A 3 -30.84 -9.41 -3.70
C VAL A 3 -32.22 -8.80 -3.45
N GLN A 4 -32.61 -7.81 -4.26
CA GLN A 4 -33.88 -7.11 -4.12
C GLN A 4 -35.09 -8.06 -4.23
N ARG A 5 -35.11 -8.95 -5.22
CA ARG A 5 -36.18 -9.96 -5.37
C ARG A 5 -36.22 -10.94 -4.20
N VAL A 6 -35.06 -11.31 -3.66
CA VAL A 6 -35.02 -12.18 -2.47
C VAL A 6 -35.57 -11.43 -1.25
N ARG A 7 -35.21 -10.15 -1.07
CA ARG A 7 -35.79 -9.30 -0.01
C ARG A 7 -37.31 -9.21 -0.11
N GLU A 8 -37.84 -9.04 -1.32
CA GLU A 8 -39.29 -9.01 -1.57
C GLU A 8 -39.96 -10.34 -1.21
N ALA A 9 -39.38 -11.47 -1.62
CA ALA A 9 -39.89 -12.80 -1.29
C ALA A 9 -39.85 -13.09 0.22
N ILE A 10 -38.78 -12.69 0.91
CA ILE A 10 -38.69 -12.75 2.38
C ILE A 10 -39.79 -11.89 3.01
N GLY A 11 -40.00 -10.67 2.51
CA GLY A 11 -41.06 -9.78 2.99
C GLY A 11 -42.46 -10.38 2.83
N GLN A 12 -42.75 -11.00 1.68
CA GLN A 12 -44.00 -11.71 1.44
C GLN A 12 -44.17 -12.92 2.37
N PHE A 13 -43.10 -13.69 2.57
CA PHE A 13 -43.09 -14.80 3.53
C PHE A 13 -43.41 -14.33 4.94
N LEU A 14 -42.80 -13.24 5.40
CA LEU A 14 -43.03 -12.66 6.72
C LEU A 14 -44.47 -12.13 6.89
N ALA A 15 -45.03 -11.49 5.85
CA ALA A 15 -46.39 -10.93 5.87
C ALA A 15 -47.51 -11.98 5.75
N SER A 16 -47.23 -13.16 5.19
CA SER A 16 -48.20 -14.24 5.04
C SER A 16 -48.82 -14.67 6.37
N ASN A 17 -50.07 -15.12 6.38
CA ASN A 17 -50.69 -15.70 7.58
C ASN A 17 -50.45 -17.21 7.71
N LYS A 18 -49.87 -17.84 6.69
CA LYS A 18 -49.65 -19.29 6.66
C LYS A 18 -48.46 -19.68 7.54
N GLU A 19 -48.59 -20.81 8.22
CA GLU A 19 -47.48 -21.60 8.70
C GLU A 19 -46.76 -22.20 7.49
N GLN A 20 -45.51 -21.80 7.26
CA GLN A 20 -44.77 -22.21 6.07
C GLN A 20 -43.27 -22.23 6.37
N VAL A 21 -42.54 -23.04 5.61
CA VAL A 21 -41.10 -23.17 5.65
C VAL A 21 -40.49 -22.45 4.44
N LEU A 22 -39.58 -21.51 4.71
CA LEU A 22 -38.77 -20.83 3.70
C LEU A 22 -37.35 -21.40 3.73
N CYS A 23 -36.84 -21.83 2.58
CA CYS A 23 -35.46 -22.23 2.41
C CYS A 23 -34.68 -21.19 1.60
N ILE A 24 -33.61 -20.63 2.18
CA ILE A 24 -32.69 -19.71 1.51
C ILE A 24 -31.33 -20.41 1.37
N ARG A 25 -31.01 -20.83 0.16
CA ARG A 25 -29.75 -21.54 -0.15
C ARG A 25 -28.79 -20.69 -0.95
N GLY A 26 -27.50 -20.93 -0.80
CA GLY A 26 -26.45 -20.31 -1.61
C GLY A 26 -25.08 -20.41 -0.96
N ASP A 27 -24.06 -19.92 -1.65
CA ASP A 27 -22.67 -20.05 -1.20
C ASP A 27 -22.41 -19.33 0.14
N TRP A 28 -21.35 -19.75 0.83
CA TRP A 28 -20.88 -19.07 2.03
C TRP A 28 -20.44 -17.64 1.73
N GLY A 29 -20.73 -16.74 2.67
CA GLY A 29 -20.30 -15.35 2.57
C GLY A 29 -21.09 -14.49 1.58
N THR A 30 -22.10 -15.02 0.89
CA THR A 30 -22.94 -14.24 -0.05
C THR A 30 -23.85 -13.21 0.63
N GLY A 31 -24.11 -13.34 1.94
CA GLY A 31 -24.94 -12.39 2.70
C GLY A 31 -26.38 -12.85 2.98
N LYS A 32 -26.67 -14.15 2.93
CA LYS A 32 -27.99 -14.75 3.24
C LYS A 32 -28.54 -14.29 4.58
N THR A 33 -27.82 -14.58 5.67
CA THR A 33 -28.22 -14.26 7.05
C THR A 33 -28.36 -12.75 7.26
N TYR A 34 -27.44 -11.96 6.70
CA TYR A 34 -27.53 -10.49 6.74
C TYR A 34 -28.81 -9.98 6.06
N THR A 35 -29.13 -10.51 4.88
CA THR A 35 -30.32 -10.10 4.12
C THR A 35 -31.61 -10.46 4.87
N TRP A 36 -31.64 -11.64 5.49
CA TRP A 36 -32.72 -12.04 6.38
C TRP A 36 -32.86 -11.09 7.57
N ASP A 37 -31.77 -10.85 8.31
CA ASP A 37 -31.77 -10.00 9.50
C ASP A 37 -32.20 -8.55 9.17
N ASP A 38 -31.75 -8.00 8.04
CA ASP A 38 -32.17 -6.67 7.53
C ASP A 38 -33.67 -6.60 7.23
N VAL A 39 -34.21 -7.56 6.48
CA VAL A 39 -35.63 -7.58 6.12
C VAL A 39 -36.51 -7.83 7.35
N LEU A 40 -36.10 -8.73 8.25
CA LEU A 40 -36.79 -9.00 9.50
C LEU A 40 -36.86 -7.73 10.35
N SER A 41 -35.73 -7.04 10.53
CA SER A 41 -35.67 -5.79 11.31
C SER A 41 -36.59 -4.71 10.73
N LYS A 42 -36.62 -4.54 9.40
CA LYS A 42 -37.57 -3.61 8.73
C LYS A 42 -39.04 -4.04 8.91
N ALA A 43 -39.34 -5.34 8.91
CA ALA A 43 -40.68 -5.86 9.15
C ALA A 43 -41.15 -5.63 10.60
N VAL A 44 -40.24 -5.77 11.57
CA VAL A 44 -40.47 -5.42 12.98
C VAL A 44 -40.82 -3.94 13.12
N LEU A 45 -39.99 -3.05 12.58
CA LEU A 45 -40.17 -1.59 12.67
C LEU A 45 -41.49 -1.13 12.03
N SER A 46 -41.87 -1.74 10.91
CA SER A 46 -43.14 -1.44 10.23
C SER A 46 -44.37 -2.10 10.86
N LYS A 47 -44.21 -2.83 11.98
CA LYS A 47 -45.27 -3.57 12.69
C LYS A 47 -46.06 -4.52 11.78
N LYS A 48 -45.42 -5.06 10.74
CA LYS A 48 -46.03 -5.96 9.75
C LYS A 48 -46.00 -7.44 10.17
N LEU A 49 -45.37 -7.75 11.32
CA LEU A 49 -45.26 -9.12 11.83
C LEU A 49 -46.43 -9.47 12.75
N LYS A 50 -47.10 -10.57 12.43
CA LYS A 50 -48.19 -11.13 13.24
C LYS A 50 -47.71 -11.96 14.42
N LEU A 51 -46.69 -12.80 14.20
CA LEU A 51 -46.07 -13.61 15.26
C LEU A 51 -45.20 -12.73 16.13
N LYS A 52 -45.28 -12.93 17.46
CA LYS A 52 -44.66 -12.04 18.46
C LYS A 52 -43.32 -12.52 19.00
N ARG A 53 -42.90 -13.71 18.61
CA ARG A 53 -41.68 -14.34 19.11
C ARG A 53 -40.79 -14.76 17.95
N TYR A 54 -39.49 -14.68 18.17
CA TYR A 54 -38.46 -15.07 17.21
C TYR A 54 -37.36 -15.83 17.93
N ALA A 55 -36.87 -16.90 17.32
CA ALA A 55 -35.70 -17.63 17.77
C ALA A 55 -34.74 -17.83 16.60
N LYS A 56 -33.44 -17.73 16.87
CA LYS A 56 -32.36 -17.99 15.91
C LYS A 56 -31.47 -19.08 16.48
N VAL A 57 -31.36 -20.20 15.77
CA VAL A 57 -30.50 -21.33 16.11
C VAL A 57 -29.51 -21.59 14.97
N SER A 58 -28.22 -21.64 15.30
CA SER A 58 -27.19 -22.16 14.40
C SER A 58 -26.98 -23.63 14.72
N LEU A 59 -26.98 -24.47 13.70
CA LEU A 59 -26.75 -25.90 13.87
C LEU A 59 -25.27 -26.25 14.01
N PHE A 60 -24.38 -25.25 13.95
CA PHE A 60 -22.94 -25.45 14.03
C PHE A 60 -22.53 -26.28 15.26
N GLY A 61 -22.06 -27.51 15.03
CA GLY A 61 -21.60 -28.42 16.07
C GLY A 61 -22.68 -29.03 16.97
N LEU A 62 -23.98 -28.81 16.68
CA LEU A 62 -25.07 -29.47 17.41
C LEU A 62 -25.20 -30.93 16.98
N ASN A 63 -25.43 -31.84 17.94
CA ASN A 63 -25.40 -33.28 17.71
C ASN A 63 -26.76 -33.98 17.91
N SER A 64 -27.81 -33.25 18.34
CA SER A 64 -29.10 -33.86 18.63
C SER A 64 -30.29 -32.89 18.44
N ILE A 65 -31.49 -33.45 18.30
CA ILE A 65 -32.73 -32.67 18.29
C ILE A 65 -32.98 -32.01 19.66
N GLN A 66 -32.55 -32.63 20.77
CA GLN A 66 -32.61 -32.01 22.10
C GLN A 66 -31.79 -30.71 22.16
N ASP A 67 -30.61 -30.68 21.54
CA ASP A 67 -29.77 -29.46 21.48
C ASP A 67 -30.50 -28.34 20.74
N ILE A 68 -31.11 -28.66 19.59
CA ILE A 68 -31.90 -27.69 18.80
C ILE A 68 -33.08 -27.14 19.63
N LYS A 69 -33.82 -28.03 20.33
CA LYS A 69 -34.93 -27.63 21.21
C LYS A 69 -34.45 -26.67 22.31
N ARG A 70 -33.33 -26.99 22.96
CA ARG A 70 -32.73 -26.16 24.01
C ARG A 70 -32.33 -24.79 23.45
N ASP A 71 -31.64 -24.76 22.32
CA ASP A 71 -31.15 -23.52 21.71
C ASP A 71 -32.30 -22.63 21.21
N ILE A 72 -33.35 -23.21 20.61
CA ILE A 72 -34.55 -22.45 20.25
C ILE A 72 -35.19 -21.83 21.49
N PHE A 73 -35.35 -22.60 22.57
CA PHE A 73 -35.95 -22.09 23.80
C PHE A 73 -35.12 -20.93 24.40
N GLN A 74 -33.79 -21.10 24.48
CA GLN A 74 -32.88 -20.10 25.04
C GLN A 74 -32.73 -18.84 24.17
N SER A 75 -32.76 -18.99 22.84
CA SER A 75 -32.64 -17.87 21.88
C SER A 75 -33.97 -17.16 21.60
N THR A 76 -35.09 -17.66 22.12
CA THR A 76 -36.40 -17.07 21.88
C THR A 76 -36.49 -15.69 22.54
N VAL A 77 -36.82 -14.68 21.75
CA VAL A 77 -37.06 -13.30 22.20
C VAL A 77 -38.38 -12.76 21.66
N ALA A 78 -38.93 -11.73 22.30
CA ALA A 78 -40.02 -10.94 21.73
C ALA A 78 -39.51 -10.17 20.50
N ILE A 79 -40.31 -10.11 19.43
CA ILE A 79 -39.90 -9.44 18.18
C ILE A 79 -39.60 -7.95 18.39
N GLU A 80 -40.23 -7.32 19.38
CA GLU A 80 -40.01 -5.92 19.76
C GLU A 80 -38.62 -5.65 20.38
N LYS A 81 -37.87 -6.72 20.73
CA LYS A 81 -36.48 -6.66 21.21
C LYS A 81 -35.45 -6.92 20.10
N ILE A 82 -35.87 -7.36 18.91
CA ILE A 82 -34.95 -7.59 17.78
C ILE A 82 -34.29 -6.27 17.38
N GLY A 83 -32.97 -6.27 17.27
CA GLY A 83 -32.18 -5.10 16.83
C GLY A 83 -31.96 -4.03 17.90
N LYS A 84 -32.40 -4.25 19.14
CA LYS A 84 -32.05 -3.39 20.28
C LYS A 84 -30.72 -3.83 20.91
N PRO A 85 -29.86 -2.88 21.35
CA PRO A 85 -28.67 -3.23 22.12
C PRO A 85 -29.09 -3.98 23.38
N PHE A 86 -28.29 -4.98 23.76
CA PHE A 86 -28.53 -5.77 24.96
C PHE A 86 -28.54 -4.84 26.19
N ASP A 87 -29.72 -4.65 26.80
CA ASP A 87 -29.85 -3.96 28.08
C ASP A 87 -29.82 -5.01 29.19
N PHE A 88 -28.96 -4.83 30.19
CA PHE A 88 -28.88 -5.73 31.33
C PHE A 88 -30.21 -5.76 32.12
N ASN A 89 -31.03 -4.70 32.02
CA ASN A 89 -32.38 -4.63 32.59
C ASN A 89 -33.42 -5.42 31.76
N ASP A 90 -33.15 -5.70 30.48
CA ASP A 90 -34.03 -6.52 29.63
C ASP A 90 -34.02 -7.99 30.07
N TYR A 91 -32.90 -8.44 30.65
CA TYR A 91 -32.78 -9.75 31.32
C TYR A 91 -33.65 -9.81 32.58
N THR A 92 -33.71 -8.71 33.36
CA THR A 92 -34.60 -8.63 34.53
C THR A 92 -36.07 -8.57 34.15
N ASP A 93 -36.44 -7.95 33.03
CA ASP A 93 -37.83 -7.95 32.55
C ASP A 93 -38.27 -9.32 32.00
N TYR A 94 -37.37 -10.03 31.29
CA TYR A 94 -37.61 -11.40 30.86
C TYR A 94 -37.73 -12.35 32.06
N ILE A 95 -36.92 -12.14 33.10
CA ILE A 95 -37.01 -12.84 34.39
C ILE A 95 -38.31 -12.49 35.13
N ASN A 96 -38.76 -11.24 35.10
CA ASN A 96 -39.98 -10.81 35.80
C ASN A 96 -41.25 -11.32 35.09
N GLU A 97 -41.26 -11.36 33.76
CA GLU A 97 -42.33 -11.97 32.96
C GLU A 97 -42.34 -13.50 33.13
N ALA A 98 -41.16 -14.15 33.17
CA ALA A 98 -41.03 -15.58 33.48
C ALA A 98 -41.42 -15.91 34.92
N LYS A 99 -41.11 -15.05 35.91
CA LYS A 99 -41.53 -15.18 37.32
C LYS A 99 -43.03 -15.02 37.51
N SER A 100 -43.71 -14.24 36.66
CA SER A 100 -45.17 -14.10 36.70
C SER A 100 -45.91 -15.39 36.32
N SER A 101 -45.25 -16.31 35.61
CA SER A 101 -45.74 -17.64 35.31
C SER A 101 -44.87 -18.70 36.01
N ASN A 102 -45.32 -19.15 37.17
CA ASN A 102 -44.64 -20.13 38.05
C ASN A 102 -44.11 -21.39 37.33
N VAL A 103 -44.68 -21.73 36.18
CA VAL A 103 -44.27 -22.84 35.31
C VAL A 103 -43.03 -22.50 34.46
N VAL A 104 -43.00 -21.32 33.82
CA VAL A 104 -41.89 -20.92 32.94
C VAL A 104 -40.63 -20.67 33.75
N TRP A 105 -40.74 -20.06 34.94
CA TRP A 105 -39.60 -19.87 35.84
C TRP A 105 -38.98 -21.20 36.32
N LYS A 106 -39.80 -22.19 36.70
CA LYS A 106 -39.31 -23.52 37.11
C LYS A 106 -38.60 -24.26 35.98
N VAL A 107 -39.13 -24.15 34.76
CA VAL A 107 -38.52 -24.75 33.56
C VAL A 107 -37.21 -24.03 33.20
N PHE A 108 -37.18 -22.69 33.25
CA PHE A 108 -35.99 -21.90 32.96
C PHE A 108 -34.85 -22.19 33.96
N ALA A 109 -35.15 -22.23 35.26
CA ALA A 109 -34.17 -22.55 36.31
C ALA A 109 -33.63 -24.00 36.22
N SER A 110 -34.41 -24.94 35.67
CA SER A 110 -33.96 -26.32 35.44
C SER A 110 -33.08 -26.49 34.19
N LEU A 111 -33.08 -25.51 33.29
CA LEU A 111 -32.38 -25.56 31.99
C LEU A 111 -31.02 -24.85 31.97
N THR A 112 -30.69 -24.07 33.00
CA THR A 112 -29.40 -23.39 33.13
C THR A 112 -28.32 -24.25 33.82
N GLY A 113 -28.64 -25.49 34.22
CA GLY A 113 -27.72 -26.51 34.73
C GLY A 113 -27.71 -27.78 33.86
N SER A 114 -27.35 -28.95 34.43
CA SER A 114 -27.47 -30.25 33.76
C SER A 114 -28.95 -30.65 33.60
N ALA A 115 -29.60 -30.06 32.60
CA ALA A 115 -31.01 -30.25 32.34
C ALA A 115 -31.30 -31.70 31.95
N SER A 116 -32.28 -32.33 32.62
CA SER A 116 -32.77 -33.64 32.21
C SER A 116 -33.53 -33.52 30.88
N GLU A 117 -33.53 -34.58 30.07
CA GLU A 117 -34.28 -34.61 28.81
C GLU A 117 -35.76 -34.25 28.98
N ALA A 118 -36.37 -34.67 30.10
CA ALA A 118 -37.75 -34.34 30.43
C ALA A 118 -37.99 -32.82 30.59
N ALA A 119 -37.02 -32.07 31.12
CA ALA A 119 -37.12 -30.62 31.25
C ALA A 119 -37.02 -29.92 29.88
N VAL A 120 -36.14 -30.42 29.00
CA VAL A 120 -36.02 -29.91 27.61
C VAL A 120 -37.32 -30.17 26.83
N GLU A 121 -37.92 -31.36 26.96
CA GLU A 121 -39.20 -31.66 26.30
C GLU A 121 -40.35 -30.78 26.84
N ALA A 122 -40.40 -30.56 28.16
CA ALA A 122 -41.38 -29.65 28.75
C ALA A 122 -41.21 -28.21 28.23
N ALA A 123 -39.97 -27.72 28.10
CA ALA A 123 -39.68 -26.41 27.53
C ALA A 123 -40.02 -26.32 26.03
N ALA A 124 -39.78 -27.40 25.29
CA ALA A 124 -40.14 -27.50 23.88
C ALA A 124 -41.66 -27.38 23.65
N LEU A 125 -42.49 -27.60 24.68
CA LEU A 125 -43.94 -27.30 24.60
C LEU A 125 -44.24 -25.83 24.35
N SER A 126 -43.38 -24.93 24.83
CA SER A 126 -43.51 -23.48 24.66
C SER A 126 -43.06 -22.96 23.28
N ILE A 127 -42.33 -23.78 22.52
CA ILE A 127 -41.90 -23.48 21.15
C ILE A 127 -43.11 -23.61 20.23
N ARG A 128 -43.94 -22.57 20.16
CA ARG A 128 -45.16 -22.50 19.34
C ARG A 128 -45.46 -21.07 18.93
N ASN A 129 -46.19 -20.91 17.82
CA ASN A 129 -46.67 -19.60 17.32
C ASN A 129 -45.54 -18.56 17.21
N GLN A 130 -44.39 -18.96 16.65
CA GLN A 130 -43.21 -18.10 16.54
C GLN A 130 -42.48 -18.28 15.22
N ILE A 131 -41.59 -17.33 14.91
CA ILE A 131 -40.67 -17.45 13.78
C ILE A 131 -39.39 -18.14 14.29
N VAL A 132 -38.93 -19.19 13.61
CA VAL A 132 -37.69 -19.90 13.94
C VAL A 132 -36.76 -19.84 12.74
N LEU A 133 -35.61 -19.19 12.90
CA LEU A 133 -34.50 -19.26 11.95
C LEU A 133 -33.56 -20.40 12.35
N VAL A 134 -33.36 -21.34 11.44
CA VAL A 134 -32.38 -22.42 11.51
C VAL A 134 -31.28 -22.13 10.48
N ASP A 135 -30.03 -21.98 10.93
CA ASP A 135 -28.87 -21.62 10.09
C ASP A 135 -27.74 -22.67 10.22
N ASP A 136 -26.76 -22.62 9.31
CA ASP A 136 -25.56 -23.48 9.30
C ASP A 136 -25.85 -25.00 9.30
N LEU A 137 -26.89 -25.47 8.61
CA LEU A 137 -27.23 -26.91 8.54
C LEU A 137 -26.05 -27.76 8.07
N GLU A 138 -25.27 -27.26 7.11
CA GLU A 138 -24.10 -27.91 6.55
C GLU A 138 -22.92 -28.03 7.53
N ARG A 139 -23.04 -27.51 8.75
CA ARG A 139 -21.99 -27.56 9.77
C ARG A 139 -22.48 -28.20 11.08
N LYS A 140 -23.59 -28.94 11.03
CA LYS A 140 -24.06 -29.79 12.14
C LYS A 140 -23.03 -30.84 12.53
N GLY A 141 -23.10 -31.31 13.78
CA GLY A 141 -22.28 -32.44 14.22
C GLY A 141 -22.76 -33.77 13.67
N ASP A 142 -21.85 -34.76 13.63
CA ASP A 142 -22.08 -36.07 13.01
C ASP A 142 -23.24 -36.85 13.62
N GLY A 143 -23.60 -36.58 14.89
CA GLY A 143 -24.72 -37.21 15.59
C GLY A 143 -26.11 -36.78 15.08
N LEU A 144 -26.18 -35.72 14.28
CA LEU A 144 -27.44 -35.14 13.79
C LEU A 144 -27.52 -35.28 12.27
N ARG A 145 -28.57 -35.93 11.75
CA ARG A 145 -28.76 -36.07 10.29
C ARG A 145 -29.61 -34.93 9.74
N SER A 146 -29.39 -34.54 8.48
CA SER A 146 -30.14 -33.43 7.87
C SER A 146 -31.64 -33.75 7.79
N VAL A 147 -31.99 -35.02 7.55
CA VAL A 147 -33.37 -35.50 7.53
C VAL A 147 -34.07 -35.40 8.89
N ASP A 148 -33.36 -35.58 10.00
CA ASP A 148 -33.93 -35.45 11.35
C ASP A 148 -34.27 -33.98 11.64
N VAL A 149 -33.40 -33.07 11.20
CA VAL A 149 -33.65 -31.62 11.28
C VAL A 149 -34.88 -31.25 10.44
N LEU A 150 -34.96 -31.73 9.20
CA LEU A 150 -36.13 -31.49 8.34
C LEU A 150 -37.43 -32.04 8.96
N GLY A 151 -37.38 -33.23 9.55
CA GLY A 151 -38.50 -33.80 10.29
C GLY A 151 -38.96 -32.90 11.43
N TYR A 152 -38.01 -32.35 12.21
CA TYR A 152 -38.33 -31.40 13.27
C TYR A 152 -38.84 -30.05 12.74
N ILE A 153 -38.32 -29.56 11.61
CA ILE A 153 -38.85 -28.37 10.93
C ILE A 153 -40.31 -28.56 10.50
N SER A 154 -40.65 -29.74 9.95
CA SER A 154 -42.05 -30.07 9.63
C SER A 154 -42.91 -30.05 10.89
N GLN A 155 -42.44 -30.64 11.99
CA GLN A 155 -43.15 -30.62 13.27
C GLN A 155 -43.39 -29.18 13.78
N LEU A 156 -42.39 -28.29 13.63
CA LEU A 156 -42.52 -26.88 14.01
C LEU A 156 -43.58 -26.16 13.17
N ARG A 157 -43.63 -26.41 11.86
CA ARG A 157 -44.68 -25.84 10.99
C ARG A 157 -46.06 -26.39 11.36
N ASP A 158 -46.21 -27.71 11.33
CA ASP A 158 -47.50 -28.40 11.31
C ASP A 158 -48.15 -28.44 12.71
N ASP A 159 -47.40 -28.82 13.74
CA ASP A 159 -47.94 -29.04 15.09
C ASP A 159 -47.82 -27.80 16.00
N ARG A 160 -46.79 -26.98 15.75
CA ARG A 160 -46.41 -25.87 16.62
C ARG A 160 -46.83 -24.51 16.07
N LYS A 161 -47.38 -24.47 14.85
CA LYS A 161 -47.81 -23.25 14.16
C LYS A 161 -46.69 -22.22 14.03
N CYS A 162 -45.48 -22.69 13.81
CA CYS A 162 -44.32 -21.82 13.59
C CYS A 162 -44.17 -21.50 12.11
N LYS A 163 -43.56 -20.34 11.84
CA LYS A 163 -42.91 -20.10 10.56
C LYS A 163 -41.45 -20.48 10.71
N VAL A 164 -40.93 -21.27 9.79
CA VAL A 164 -39.54 -21.71 9.87
C VAL A 164 -38.78 -21.18 8.67
N VAL A 165 -37.57 -20.67 8.92
CA VAL A 165 -36.63 -20.28 7.88
C VAL A 165 -35.40 -21.14 8.02
N LEU A 166 -35.03 -21.80 6.94
CA LEU A 166 -33.81 -22.59 6.82
C LEU A 166 -32.83 -21.81 5.94
N ILE A 167 -31.67 -21.46 6.49
CA ILE A 167 -30.54 -20.92 5.74
C ILE A 167 -29.46 -21.99 5.68
N LEU A 168 -28.93 -22.25 4.48
CA LEU A 168 -27.89 -23.24 4.30
C LEU A 168 -26.98 -22.97 3.10
N ASN A 169 -25.87 -23.68 3.06
CA ASN A 169 -25.09 -23.93 1.84
C ASN A 169 -25.25 -25.41 1.44
N ASP A 170 -26.11 -25.67 0.46
CA ASP A 170 -26.45 -27.02 0.00
C ASP A 170 -25.30 -27.72 -0.73
N GLU A 171 -24.35 -26.98 -1.31
CA GLU A 171 -23.15 -27.53 -1.93
C GLU A 171 -22.10 -28.03 -0.93
N GLN A 172 -22.32 -27.82 0.37
CA GLN A 172 -21.41 -28.26 1.44
C GLN A 172 -22.03 -29.34 2.35
N LEU A 173 -23.24 -29.82 2.02
CA LEU A 173 -23.88 -30.91 2.75
C LEU A 173 -23.26 -32.27 2.35
N GLU A 174 -22.86 -33.04 3.35
CA GLU A 174 -22.35 -34.41 3.14
C GLU A 174 -23.47 -35.39 2.74
N ASP A 175 -24.70 -35.19 3.25
CA ASP A 175 -25.88 -36.03 3.01
C ASP A 175 -26.86 -35.44 1.98
N LYS A 176 -26.32 -34.69 0.99
CA LYS A 176 -27.10 -33.90 0.01
C LYS A 176 -28.20 -34.67 -0.72
N GLY A 177 -27.91 -35.90 -1.19
CA GLY A 177 -28.86 -36.66 -2.00
C GLY A 177 -30.13 -37.06 -1.23
N GLU A 178 -29.98 -37.53 0.01
CA GLU A 178 -31.13 -37.84 0.86
C GLU A 178 -31.88 -36.54 1.24
N PHE A 179 -31.13 -35.50 1.63
CA PHE A 179 -31.66 -34.20 1.99
C PHE A 179 -32.56 -33.60 0.91
N GLU A 180 -32.15 -33.59 -0.37
CA GLU A 180 -32.92 -33.01 -1.48
C GLU A 180 -34.30 -33.68 -1.64
N SER A 181 -34.39 -35.01 -1.46
CA SER A 181 -35.64 -35.76 -1.60
C SER A 181 -36.68 -35.44 -0.51
N TYR A 182 -36.22 -35.10 0.70
CA TYR A 182 -37.07 -34.69 1.81
C TYR A 182 -37.36 -33.19 1.79
N LEU A 183 -36.43 -32.39 1.28
CA LEU A 183 -36.56 -30.94 1.21
C LEU A 183 -37.83 -30.55 0.46
N GLU A 184 -38.11 -31.17 -0.70
CA GLU A 184 -39.30 -30.90 -1.53
C GLU A 184 -40.61 -31.01 -0.74
N LYS A 185 -40.68 -31.97 0.19
CA LYS A 185 -41.88 -32.23 1.00
C LYS A 185 -42.04 -31.28 2.17
N VAL A 186 -40.93 -30.72 2.66
CA VAL A 186 -40.89 -29.90 3.88
C VAL A 186 -40.93 -28.42 3.58
N VAL A 187 -40.31 -27.96 2.48
CA VAL A 187 -40.15 -26.55 2.17
C VAL A 187 -41.25 -26.03 1.26
N ASP A 188 -41.91 -24.97 1.68
CA ASP A 188 -43.00 -24.33 0.93
C ASP A 188 -42.49 -23.26 -0.05
N LEU A 189 -41.40 -22.56 0.30
CA LEU A 189 -40.77 -21.56 -0.56
C LEU A 189 -39.27 -21.79 -0.70
N TYR A 190 -38.81 -21.79 -1.95
CA TYR A 190 -37.40 -21.96 -2.31
C TYR A 190 -36.79 -20.69 -2.87
N LEU A 191 -35.76 -20.18 -2.20
CA LEU A 191 -34.99 -19.03 -2.68
C LEU A 191 -33.52 -19.42 -2.87
N ARG A 192 -33.04 -19.29 -4.12
CA ARG A 192 -31.61 -19.36 -4.42
C ARG A 192 -31.00 -17.96 -4.32
N PHE A 193 -30.14 -17.79 -3.32
CA PHE A 193 -29.40 -16.57 -3.06
C PHE A 193 -28.04 -16.60 -3.77
N ASP A 194 -28.01 -15.97 -4.94
CA ASP A 194 -26.81 -15.87 -5.78
C ASP A 194 -26.71 -14.42 -6.30
N PRO A 195 -26.24 -13.51 -5.44
CA PRO A 195 -26.08 -12.10 -5.77
C PRO A 195 -24.86 -11.85 -6.66
N SER A 196 -24.94 -10.77 -7.45
CA SER A 196 -23.79 -10.26 -8.21
C SER A 196 -22.69 -9.71 -7.30
N CYS A 197 -21.46 -9.59 -7.82
CA CYS A 197 -20.35 -9.01 -7.07
C CYS A 197 -20.64 -7.58 -6.59
N ALA A 198 -21.37 -6.78 -7.40
CA ALA A 198 -21.81 -5.44 -7.01
C ALA A 198 -22.77 -5.48 -5.82
N GLU A 199 -23.78 -6.35 -5.84
CA GLU A 199 -24.71 -6.51 -4.72
C GLU A 199 -24.03 -7.02 -3.45
N ILE A 200 -23.05 -7.92 -3.57
CA ILE A 200 -22.24 -8.39 -2.44
C ILE A 200 -21.40 -7.26 -1.85
N ALA A 201 -20.77 -6.46 -2.72
CA ALA A 201 -19.99 -5.31 -2.29
C ALA A 201 -20.87 -4.23 -1.63
N ASP A 202 -22.10 -4.05 -2.08
CA ASP A 202 -23.10 -3.15 -1.45
C ASP A 202 -23.57 -3.66 -0.09
N ILE A 203 -23.73 -4.98 0.08
CA ILE A 203 -24.01 -5.58 1.39
C ILE A 203 -22.84 -5.35 2.34
N ALA A 204 -21.60 -5.52 1.86
CA ALA A 204 -20.41 -5.36 2.68
C ALA A 204 -20.13 -3.89 3.03
N ILE A 205 -20.28 -2.99 2.05
CA ILE A 205 -19.92 -1.58 2.13
C ILE A 205 -21.08 -0.77 1.52
N PRO A 206 -22.02 -0.28 2.34
CA PRO A 206 -23.09 0.60 1.89
C PRO A 206 -22.55 1.90 1.25
N GLY A 207 -23.34 2.49 0.34
CA GLY A 207 -22.93 3.54 -0.61
C GLY A 207 -22.58 4.92 -0.05
N ASP A 208 -22.43 5.07 1.27
CA ASP A 208 -22.14 6.28 2.02
C ASP A 208 -20.81 6.21 2.81
N GLY A 209 -19.98 5.20 2.52
CA GLY A 209 -18.66 5.04 3.14
C GLY A 209 -17.66 6.14 2.77
N ASP A 210 -16.62 6.27 3.61
CA ASP A 210 -15.46 7.12 3.33
C ASP A 210 -14.71 6.72 2.04
N ASN A 211 -13.77 7.55 1.59
CA ASN A 211 -13.00 7.31 0.37
C ASN A 211 -12.31 5.93 0.35
N ILE A 212 -11.80 5.45 1.50
CA ILE A 212 -11.14 4.15 1.60
C ILE A 212 -12.15 3.02 1.37
N ALA A 213 -13.33 3.13 1.99
CA ALA A 213 -14.42 2.19 1.80
C ALA A 213 -14.89 2.14 0.34
N ALA A 214 -15.02 3.29 -0.32
CA ALA A 214 -15.35 3.37 -1.74
C ALA A 214 -14.30 2.68 -2.63
N MET A 215 -13.01 2.87 -2.34
CA MET A 215 -11.91 2.20 -3.04
C MET A 215 -11.96 0.68 -2.88
N VAL A 216 -12.10 0.18 -1.64
CA VAL A 216 -12.21 -1.27 -1.38
C VAL A 216 -13.42 -1.86 -2.11
N ARG A 217 -14.57 -1.16 -2.10
CA ARG A 217 -15.78 -1.59 -2.81
C ARG A 217 -15.51 -1.72 -4.32
N GLN A 218 -14.92 -0.71 -4.96
CA GLN A 218 -14.59 -0.74 -6.38
C GLN A 218 -13.63 -1.88 -6.73
N HIS A 219 -12.57 -2.05 -5.94
CA HIS A 219 -11.59 -3.10 -6.15
C HIS A 219 -12.17 -4.51 -5.92
N ALA A 220 -13.02 -4.70 -4.92
CA ALA A 220 -13.69 -5.98 -4.67
C ALA A 220 -14.62 -6.38 -5.83
N ILE A 221 -15.32 -5.41 -6.42
CA ILE A 221 -16.15 -5.64 -7.62
C ILE A 221 -15.27 -6.04 -8.81
N LEU A 222 -14.17 -5.30 -9.05
CA LEU A 222 -13.26 -5.55 -10.16
C LEU A 222 -12.59 -6.93 -10.07
N LEU A 223 -12.19 -7.35 -8.86
CA LEU A 223 -11.62 -8.66 -8.59
C LEU A 223 -12.66 -9.79 -8.54
N GLY A 224 -13.96 -9.46 -8.60
CA GLY A 224 -15.03 -10.45 -8.55
C GLY A 224 -15.18 -11.17 -7.20
N ILE A 225 -14.88 -10.48 -6.10
CA ILE A 225 -14.95 -11.07 -4.76
C ILE A 225 -16.41 -11.28 -4.36
N LYS A 226 -16.80 -12.55 -4.18
CA LYS A 226 -18.18 -12.95 -3.84
C LYS A 226 -18.39 -13.32 -2.36
N ASN A 227 -17.64 -12.70 -1.45
CA ASN A 227 -17.72 -13.01 -0.02
C ASN A 227 -17.68 -11.74 0.84
N VAL A 228 -18.81 -11.38 1.42
CA VAL A 228 -19.00 -10.22 2.31
C VAL A 228 -17.99 -10.22 3.47
N ARG A 229 -17.72 -11.38 4.07
CA ARG A 229 -16.79 -11.50 5.21
C ARG A 229 -15.35 -11.20 4.78
N VAL A 230 -14.96 -11.58 3.56
CA VAL A 230 -13.64 -11.26 3.00
C VAL A 230 -13.54 -9.76 2.76
N ILE A 231 -14.56 -9.14 2.14
CA ILE A 231 -14.59 -7.69 1.90
C ILE A 231 -14.50 -6.90 3.21
N TRP A 232 -15.19 -7.32 4.28
CA TRP A 232 -15.07 -6.68 5.61
C TRP A 232 -13.66 -6.76 6.20
N LYS A 233 -12.99 -7.91 6.08
CA LYS A 233 -11.60 -8.06 6.54
C LYS A 233 -10.64 -7.18 5.74
N ILE A 234 -10.84 -7.11 4.42
CA ILE A 234 -10.09 -6.20 3.55
C ILE A 234 -10.30 -4.75 3.97
N LEU A 235 -11.56 -4.34 4.20
CA LEU A 235 -11.89 -2.99 4.62
C LEU A 235 -11.24 -2.64 5.96
N ALA A 236 -11.24 -3.57 6.92
CA ALA A 236 -10.59 -3.36 8.21
C ALA A 236 -9.08 -3.12 8.06
N LEU A 237 -8.40 -3.93 7.25
CA LEU A 237 -6.97 -3.76 6.95
C LEU A 237 -6.69 -2.43 6.23
N ALA A 238 -7.52 -2.08 5.24
CA ALA A 238 -7.42 -0.82 4.51
C ALA A 238 -7.60 0.40 5.44
N LYS A 239 -8.59 0.35 6.34
CA LYS A 239 -8.81 1.40 7.35
C LYS A 239 -7.70 1.48 8.39
N GLN A 240 -7.01 0.37 8.67
CA GLN A 240 -5.86 0.35 9.56
C GLN A 240 -4.62 0.97 8.92
N VAL A 241 -4.33 0.68 7.64
CA VAL A 241 -3.13 1.18 6.96
C VAL A 241 -3.23 2.65 6.53
N ALA A 242 -4.43 3.10 6.14
CA ALA A 242 -4.63 4.47 5.63
C ALA A 242 -4.09 5.57 6.55
N PRO A 243 -4.38 5.60 7.87
CA PRO A 243 -3.82 6.62 8.76
C PRO A 243 -2.29 6.52 8.92
N MET A 244 -1.72 5.32 8.79
CA MET A 244 -0.28 5.08 8.85
C MET A 244 0.46 5.66 7.63
N LEU A 245 -0.26 5.92 6.53
CA LEU A 245 0.25 6.48 5.28
C LEU A 245 -0.13 7.95 5.07
N ALA A 246 -0.81 8.58 6.04
CA ALA A 246 -1.33 9.95 5.89
C ALA A 246 -0.25 11.03 5.68
N GLY A 247 1.01 10.74 6.04
CA GLY A 247 2.15 11.62 5.80
C GLY A 247 2.73 11.56 4.38
N TYR A 248 2.22 10.68 3.52
CA TYR A 248 2.66 10.50 2.15
C TYR A 248 1.59 10.95 1.15
N SER A 249 1.96 11.04 -0.12
CA SER A 249 1.04 11.28 -1.22
C SER A 249 -0.11 10.27 -1.20
N PHE A 250 -1.33 10.75 -1.48
CA PHE A 250 -2.52 9.91 -1.47
C PHE A 250 -2.43 8.72 -2.46
N SER A 251 -1.62 8.82 -3.51
CA SER A 251 -1.34 7.72 -4.45
C SER A 251 -0.74 6.50 -3.73
N VAL A 252 0.09 6.69 -2.71
CA VAL A 252 0.65 5.60 -1.90
C VAL A 252 -0.45 4.86 -1.14
N THR A 253 -1.41 5.60 -0.57
CA THR A 253 -2.60 5.01 0.06
C THR A 253 -3.46 4.27 -0.96
N MET A 254 -3.64 4.85 -2.16
CA MET A 254 -4.40 4.21 -3.24
C MET A 254 -3.76 2.86 -3.65
N ASP A 255 -2.45 2.85 -3.85
CA ASP A 255 -1.70 1.64 -4.21
C ASP A 255 -1.76 0.60 -3.08
N ALA A 256 -1.62 1.02 -1.82
CA ALA A 256 -1.72 0.12 -0.67
C ALA A 256 -3.11 -0.53 -0.56
N VAL A 257 -4.20 0.24 -0.69
CA VAL A 257 -5.58 -0.29 -0.64
C VAL A 257 -5.83 -1.28 -1.79
N ARG A 258 -5.36 -0.95 -3.00
CA ARG A 258 -5.44 -1.85 -4.16
C ARG A 258 -4.70 -3.15 -3.91
N THR A 259 -3.43 -3.08 -3.51
CA THR A 259 -2.60 -4.26 -3.24
C THR A 259 -3.20 -5.11 -2.12
N ILE A 260 -3.57 -4.51 -0.98
CA ILE A 260 -4.20 -5.23 0.14
C ILE A 260 -5.44 -5.98 -0.33
N THR A 261 -6.29 -5.36 -1.16
CA THR A 261 -7.51 -6.02 -1.64
C THR A 261 -7.20 -7.32 -2.41
N LEU A 262 -6.24 -7.29 -3.33
CA LEU A 262 -5.83 -8.48 -4.09
C LEU A 262 -5.15 -9.55 -3.21
N LEU A 263 -4.18 -9.14 -2.39
CA LEU A 263 -3.38 -10.06 -1.59
C LEU A 263 -4.20 -10.69 -0.46
N ALA A 264 -5.06 -9.91 0.21
CA ALA A 264 -5.97 -10.42 1.22
C ALA A 264 -7.07 -11.31 0.64
N TRP A 265 -7.58 -11.02 -0.56
CA TRP A 265 -8.48 -11.95 -1.25
C TRP A 265 -7.80 -13.31 -1.49
N SER A 266 -6.58 -13.27 -2.02
CA SER A 266 -5.78 -14.45 -2.30
C SER A 266 -5.45 -15.27 -1.05
N TYR A 267 -5.19 -14.60 0.08
CA TYR A 267 -4.93 -15.25 1.36
C TYR A 267 -6.20 -15.81 2.02
N LEU A 268 -7.28 -15.02 2.07
CA LEU A 268 -8.50 -15.35 2.82
C LEU A 268 -9.44 -16.31 2.06
N GLN A 269 -9.36 -16.35 0.73
CA GLN A 269 -10.20 -17.19 -0.13
C GLN A 269 -9.40 -17.80 -1.30
N PRO A 270 -8.41 -18.67 -1.01
CA PRO A 270 -7.43 -19.12 -2.01
C PRO A 270 -8.02 -19.92 -3.18
N LYS A 271 -9.12 -20.68 -2.97
CA LYS A 271 -9.72 -21.53 -4.02
C LYS A 271 -10.22 -20.72 -5.24
N GLY A 272 -10.57 -19.46 -5.05
CA GLY A 272 -11.15 -18.61 -6.10
C GLY A 272 -10.24 -17.48 -6.57
N ALA A 273 -8.99 -17.43 -6.11
CA ALA A 273 -8.09 -16.31 -6.31
C ALA A 273 -6.74 -16.77 -6.90
N PRO A 274 -5.90 -15.87 -7.43
CA PRO A 274 -4.54 -16.18 -7.81
C PRO A 274 -3.73 -16.69 -6.59
N PRO A 275 -2.97 -17.78 -6.69
CA PRO A 275 -2.15 -18.27 -5.58
C PRO A 275 -1.13 -17.22 -5.13
N LEU A 276 -0.91 -17.07 -3.82
CA LEU A 276 0.04 -16.09 -3.28
C LEU A 276 1.47 -16.31 -3.81
N ASP A 277 1.92 -17.56 -3.92
CA ASP A 277 3.27 -17.84 -4.41
C ASP A 277 3.44 -17.44 -5.89
N TYR A 278 2.37 -17.48 -6.67
CA TYR A 278 2.35 -16.97 -8.03
C TYR A 278 2.39 -15.44 -8.04
N LEU A 279 1.58 -14.78 -7.21
CA LEU A 279 1.62 -13.31 -7.11
C LEU A 279 3.01 -12.81 -6.71
N LYS A 280 3.69 -13.46 -5.76
CA LYS A 280 5.05 -13.09 -5.32
C LYS A 280 6.10 -13.08 -6.44
N ARG A 281 5.91 -13.90 -7.48
CA ARG A 281 6.86 -14.06 -8.61
C ARG A 281 6.34 -13.51 -9.93
N VAL A 282 5.08 -13.07 -9.99
CA VAL A 282 4.46 -12.58 -11.23
C VAL A 282 5.23 -11.36 -11.75
N ASN A 283 5.47 -11.36 -13.06
CA ASN A 283 5.98 -10.21 -13.77
C ASN A 283 5.26 -10.12 -15.11
N ALA A 284 4.40 -9.12 -15.26
CA ALA A 284 3.55 -8.96 -16.45
C ALA A 284 4.36 -8.74 -17.74
N TYR A 285 5.62 -8.29 -17.64
CA TYR A 285 6.50 -8.03 -18.78
C TYR A 285 7.44 -9.20 -19.08
N ASN A 286 7.62 -10.13 -18.14
CA ASN A 286 8.50 -11.28 -18.30
C ASN A 286 7.88 -12.53 -17.65
N PRO A 287 6.98 -13.23 -18.37
CA PRO A 287 6.28 -14.39 -17.83
C PRO A 287 7.25 -15.55 -17.56
N ILE A 288 7.02 -16.25 -16.45
CA ILE A 288 7.82 -17.40 -16.00
C ILE A 288 7.24 -18.66 -16.66
N LYS A 289 8.10 -19.49 -17.27
CA LYS A 289 7.64 -20.70 -18.01
C LYS A 289 6.86 -21.67 -17.14
N GLU A 290 7.26 -21.82 -15.87
CA GLU A 290 6.61 -22.69 -14.89
C GLU A 290 5.17 -22.23 -14.54
N ASP A 291 4.81 -20.97 -14.83
CA ASP A 291 3.52 -20.38 -14.50
C ASP A 291 2.55 -20.31 -15.68
N ALA A 292 2.85 -20.96 -16.83
CA ALA A 292 2.06 -20.83 -18.05
C ALA A 292 0.54 -21.06 -17.88
N ASP A 293 0.13 -22.07 -17.10
CA ASP A 293 -1.30 -22.34 -16.83
C ASP A 293 -1.94 -21.26 -15.94
N LEU A 294 -1.16 -20.68 -15.02
CA LEU A 294 -1.60 -19.60 -14.14
C LEU A 294 -1.68 -18.27 -14.89
N ASP A 295 -0.74 -18.00 -15.79
CA ASP A 295 -0.78 -16.85 -16.69
C ASP A 295 -2.05 -16.91 -17.57
N LEU A 296 -2.34 -18.06 -18.19
CA LEU A 296 -3.58 -18.25 -18.96
C LEU A 296 -4.84 -17.99 -18.14
N LYS A 297 -4.81 -18.29 -16.84
CA LYS A 297 -5.97 -18.16 -15.96
C LYS A 297 -6.13 -16.76 -15.37
N TRP A 298 -5.04 -16.08 -15.00
CA TRP A 298 -5.07 -14.89 -14.14
C TRP A 298 -4.47 -13.63 -14.77
N ARG A 299 -3.67 -13.74 -15.84
CA ARG A 299 -2.96 -12.59 -16.40
C ARG A 299 -3.89 -11.47 -16.81
N ASP A 300 -4.99 -11.79 -17.50
CA ASP A 300 -5.94 -10.78 -17.98
C ASP A 300 -6.57 -10.00 -16.82
N LEU A 301 -6.91 -10.69 -15.74
CA LEU A 301 -7.39 -10.05 -14.50
C LEU A 301 -6.32 -9.15 -13.90
N LEU A 302 -5.07 -9.62 -13.76
CA LEU A 302 -3.99 -8.83 -13.15
C LEU A 302 -3.61 -7.61 -14.00
N VAL A 303 -3.59 -7.74 -15.33
CA VAL A 303 -3.35 -6.62 -16.26
C VAL A 303 -4.48 -5.60 -16.15
N GLN A 304 -5.74 -6.04 -16.17
CA GLN A 304 -6.89 -5.15 -15.98
C GLN A 304 -6.85 -4.46 -14.60
N TYR A 305 -6.38 -5.16 -13.58
CA TYR A 305 -6.20 -4.65 -12.22
C TYR A 305 -4.94 -3.78 -12.07
N ARG A 306 -4.12 -3.64 -13.13
CA ARG A 306 -2.83 -2.94 -13.16
C ARG A 306 -1.80 -3.48 -12.16
N TYR A 307 -1.86 -4.77 -11.87
CA TYR A 307 -0.90 -5.48 -11.03
C TYR A 307 0.17 -6.12 -11.90
N THR A 308 1.34 -5.48 -11.98
CA THR A 308 2.42 -5.89 -12.90
C THR A 308 3.53 -6.70 -12.23
N GLY A 309 3.58 -6.70 -10.90
CA GLY A 309 4.50 -7.48 -10.09
C GLY A 309 4.35 -7.16 -8.61
N THR A 310 5.05 -7.93 -7.77
CA THR A 310 5.07 -7.72 -6.31
C THR A 310 6.35 -7.00 -5.90
N SER A 311 6.23 -5.79 -5.33
CA SER A 311 7.35 -5.02 -4.79
C SER A 311 7.66 -5.37 -3.32
N ALA A 312 8.77 -4.87 -2.79
CA ALA A 312 9.09 -4.98 -1.35
C ALA A 312 8.02 -4.33 -0.45
N PHE A 313 7.40 -3.24 -0.92
CA PHE A 313 6.26 -2.63 -0.25
C PHE A 313 5.07 -3.60 -0.20
N ASP A 314 4.73 -4.22 -1.33
CA ASP A 314 3.61 -5.17 -1.41
C ASP A 314 3.83 -6.40 -0.52
N LEU A 315 5.07 -6.88 -0.41
CA LEU A 315 5.43 -7.96 0.52
C LEU A 315 5.23 -7.54 1.98
N THR A 316 5.55 -6.30 2.34
CA THR A 316 5.30 -5.76 3.68
C THR A 316 3.79 -5.70 3.98
N LEU A 317 2.98 -5.32 3.00
CA LEU A 317 1.52 -5.34 3.12
C LEU A 317 0.99 -6.79 3.25
N LEU A 318 1.58 -7.74 2.51
CA LEU A 318 1.21 -9.16 2.62
C LEU A 318 1.50 -9.73 4.00
N GLU A 319 2.66 -9.42 4.58
CA GLU A 319 2.99 -9.83 5.94
C GLU A 319 1.94 -9.33 6.94
N ALA A 320 1.48 -8.09 6.78
CA ALA A 320 0.42 -7.53 7.62
C ALA A 320 -0.93 -8.23 7.44
N VAL A 321 -1.28 -8.59 6.20
CA VAL A 321 -2.48 -9.41 5.90
C VAL A 321 -2.41 -10.77 6.60
N GLN A 322 -1.22 -11.39 6.63
CA GLN A 322 -1.02 -12.71 7.22
C GLN A 322 -0.99 -12.68 8.76
N ASN A 323 -0.35 -11.65 9.34
CA ASN A 323 -0.15 -11.50 10.78
C ASN A 323 -1.28 -10.74 11.49
N GLY A 324 -2.10 -9.99 10.74
CA GLY A 324 -3.22 -9.20 11.28
C GLY A 324 -2.85 -7.84 11.86
N TYR A 325 -1.61 -7.35 11.65
CA TYR A 325 -1.17 -6.01 12.07
C TYR A 325 -0.07 -5.46 11.15
N PHE A 326 0.06 -4.14 11.08
CA PHE A 326 1.09 -3.46 10.29
C PHE A 326 2.27 -3.01 11.14
N ASP A 327 3.48 -3.15 10.60
CA ASP A 327 4.71 -2.56 11.16
C ASP A 327 4.98 -1.19 10.51
N GLN A 328 4.83 -0.12 11.29
CA GLN A 328 5.03 1.26 10.82
C GLN A 328 6.45 1.51 10.29
N SER A 329 7.48 0.89 10.87
CA SER A 329 8.87 1.13 10.49
C SER A 329 9.14 0.55 9.11
N ARG A 330 8.67 -0.68 8.86
CA ARG A 330 8.79 -1.33 7.54
C ARG A 330 7.96 -0.62 6.47
N LEU A 331 6.74 -0.20 6.81
CA LEU A 331 5.90 0.59 5.90
C LEU A 331 6.58 1.90 5.50
N ASN A 332 7.15 2.62 6.47
CA ASN A 332 7.79 3.92 6.22
C ASN A 332 9.00 3.81 5.29
N ALA A 333 9.80 2.75 5.41
CA ALA A 333 10.98 2.54 4.57
C ALA A 333 10.61 2.56 3.08
N HIS A 334 9.54 1.85 2.70
CA HIS A 334 9.12 1.72 1.31
C HIS A 334 8.12 2.80 0.86
N ALA A 335 7.25 3.27 1.75
CA ALA A 335 6.29 4.33 1.43
C ALA A 335 6.99 5.65 1.07
N LYS A 336 8.16 5.92 1.68
CA LYS A 336 8.98 7.10 1.36
C LYS A 336 9.47 7.08 -0.09
N GLU A 337 9.97 5.94 -0.58
CA GLU A 337 10.45 5.80 -1.96
C GLU A 337 9.32 6.00 -2.97
N LEU A 338 8.16 5.37 -2.74
CA LEU A 338 6.98 5.53 -3.60
C LEU A 338 6.47 6.98 -3.59
N ASN A 339 6.48 7.62 -2.43
CA ASN A 339 6.13 9.03 -2.31
C ASN A 339 7.08 9.93 -3.10
N GLU A 340 8.39 9.74 -2.97
CA GLU A 340 9.39 10.52 -3.71
C GLU A 340 9.24 10.34 -5.23
N ALA A 341 9.00 9.12 -5.70
CA ALA A 341 8.74 8.85 -7.10
C ALA A 341 7.45 9.51 -7.63
N ASP A 342 6.37 9.49 -6.85
CA ASP A 342 5.11 10.15 -7.22
C ASP A 342 5.24 11.68 -7.25
N MET A 343 5.92 12.26 -6.27
CA MET A 343 6.15 13.70 -6.23
C MET A 343 7.02 14.15 -7.41
N TYR A 344 8.06 13.38 -7.76
CA TYR A 344 8.85 13.63 -8.96
C TYR A 344 7.98 13.58 -10.23
N ARG A 345 7.13 12.57 -10.38
CA ARG A 345 6.23 12.45 -11.53
C ARG A 345 5.27 13.64 -11.64
N LYS A 346 4.66 14.06 -10.52
CA LYS A 346 3.74 15.21 -10.47
C LYS A 346 4.42 16.51 -10.86
N ALA A 347 5.63 16.74 -10.38
CA ALA A 347 6.44 17.90 -10.78
C ALA A 347 6.68 17.93 -12.29
N LYS A 348 7.07 16.79 -12.89
CA LYS A 348 7.28 16.68 -14.34
C LYS A 348 5.99 16.84 -15.14
N GLU A 349 4.86 16.34 -14.63
CA GLU A 349 3.54 16.51 -15.26
C GLU A 349 3.08 17.97 -15.22
N ALA A 350 3.25 18.65 -14.09
CA ALA A 350 2.95 20.08 -13.97
C ALA A 350 3.78 20.93 -14.94
N MET A 351 5.09 20.64 -15.07
CA MET A 351 5.94 21.30 -16.06
C MET A 351 5.46 21.02 -17.49
N ARG A 352 5.07 19.77 -17.80
CA ARG A 352 4.55 19.40 -19.12
C ARG A 352 3.26 20.16 -19.47
N GLU A 353 2.32 20.27 -18.54
CA GLU A 353 1.08 21.04 -18.77
C GLU A 353 1.36 22.50 -19.12
N LEU A 354 2.38 23.11 -18.50
CA LEU A 354 2.80 24.47 -18.81
C LEU A 354 3.45 24.57 -20.20
N TRP A 355 4.26 23.59 -20.58
CA TRP A 355 4.82 23.51 -21.94
C TRP A 355 3.73 23.32 -23.00
N ASP A 356 2.72 22.48 -22.71
CA ASP A 356 1.57 22.30 -23.58
C ASP A 356 0.77 23.62 -23.70
N ASP A 357 0.56 24.36 -22.61
CA ASP A 357 -0.09 25.66 -22.64
C ASP A 357 0.65 26.71 -23.47
N LEU A 358 2.00 26.69 -23.41
CA LEU A 358 2.86 27.58 -24.16
C LEU A 358 2.93 27.24 -25.65
N HIS A 359 3.08 25.95 -25.99
CA HIS A 359 3.36 25.52 -27.36
C HIS A 359 2.12 25.10 -28.15
N LEU A 360 1.07 24.61 -27.48
CA LEU A 360 -0.14 24.10 -28.11
C LEU A 360 -1.29 25.12 -28.04
N SER A 361 -0.96 26.42 -28.13
CA SER A 361 -1.94 27.50 -28.22
C SER A 361 -1.45 28.66 -29.08
N PHE A 362 -2.35 29.20 -29.91
CA PHE A 362 -2.13 30.44 -30.67
C PHE A 362 -2.90 31.65 -30.12
N THR A 363 -3.69 31.45 -29.06
CA THR A 363 -4.66 32.44 -28.57
C THR A 363 -4.50 32.78 -27.10
N LYS A 364 -3.81 31.95 -26.31
CA LYS A 364 -3.55 32.23 -24.90
C LYS A 364 -2.55 33.38 -24.75
N PRO A 365 -2.79 34.34 -23.82
CA PRO A 365 -1.83 35.40 -23.54
C PRO A 365 -0.59 34.83 -22.84
N ILE A 366 0.59 35.31 -23.24
CA ILE A 366 1.87 34.78 -22.75
C ILE A 366 2.13 35.07 -21.26
N LYS A 367 1.74 36.26 -20.78
CA LYS A 367 2.07 36.71 -19.42
C LYS A 367 1.53 35.77 -18.32
N PRO A 368 0.23 35.38 -18.30
CA PRO A 368 -0.27 34.43 -17.31
C PRO A 368 0.40 33.04 -17.37
N ILE A 369 0.86 32.62 -18.55
CA ILE A 369 1.58 31.35 -18.70
C ILE A 369 2.96 31.47 -18.02
N LEU A 370 3.70 32.55 -18.29
CA LEU A 370 5.00 32.79 -17.65
C LEU A 370 4.89 32.98 -16.14
N ASP A 371 3.84 33.66 -15.67
CA ASP A 371 3.56 33.81 -14.22
C ASP A 371 3.41 32.42 -13.56
N ARG A 372 2.63 31.51 -14.16
CA ARG A 372 2.50 30.13 -13.67
C ARG A 372 3.80 29.33 -13.78
N PHE A 373 4.61 29.54 -14.81
CA PHE A 373 5.93 28.90 -14.91
C PHE A 373 6.82 29.26 -13.72
N VAL A 374 6.87 30.53 -13.33
CA VAL A 374 7.67 30.96 -12.17
C VAL A 374 7.15 30.30 -10.89
N GLU A 375 5.83 30.28 -10.69
CA GLU A 375 5.20 29.67 -9.52
C GLU A 375 5.50 28.17 -9.41
N VAL A 376 5.26 27.40 -10.47
CA VAL A 376 5.46 25.95 -10.49
C VAL A 376 6.94 25.59 -10.43
N PHE A 377 7.80 26.31 -11.16
CA PHE A 377 9.23 26.06 -11.12
C PHE A 377 9.79 26.28 -9.70
N ALA A 378 9.34 27.33 -9.02
CA ALA A 378 9.75 27.60 -7.64
C ALA A 378 9.21 26.56 -6.64
N SER A 379 7.95 26.12 -6.78
CA SER A 379 7.35 25.14 -5.86
C SER A 379 7.88 23.72 -6.04
N GLU A 380 8.18 23.33 -7.28
CA GLU A 380 8.57 21.97 -7.64
C GLU A 380 10.09 21.78 -7.77
N LEU A 381 10.89 22.83 -7.54
CA LEU A 381 12.33 22.89 -7.78
C LEU A 381 13.12 21.71 -7.21
N LYS A 382 12.67 21.14 -6.09
CA LYS A 382 13.26 19.94 -5.49
C LYS A 382 13.37 18.78 -6.50
N TYR A 383 12.39 18.63 -7.38
CA TYR A 383 12.27 17.53 -8.35
C TYR A 383 12.69 17.92 -9.78
N LEU A 384 13.15 19.16 -9.97
CA LEU A 384 13.60 19.66 -11.26
C LEU A 384 15.13 19.57 -11.38
N ASP A 385 15.59 19.29 -12.59
CA ASP A 385 17.00 19.10 -12.93
C ASP A 385 17.56 20.29 -13.74
N LEU A 386 18.87 20.25 -14.00
CA LEU A 386 19.55 21.29 -14.77
C LEU A 386 18.98 21.43 -16.18
N GLY A 387 18.49 20.34 -16.77
CA GLY A 387 17.84 20.34 -18.08
C GLY A 387 16.52 21.10 -18.09
N ASP A 388 15.73 21.00 -17.03
CA ASP A 388 14.51 21.80 -16.84
C ASP A 388 14.86 23.29 -16.73
N LEU A 389 15.85 23.64 -15.89
CA LEU A 389 16.31 25.03 -15.75
C LEU A 389 16.72 25.61 -17.11
N VAL A 390 17.57 24.91 -17.86
CA VAL A 390 18.05 25.38 -19.17
C VAL A 390 16.89 25.62 -20.14
N SER A 391 15.87 24.75 -20.11
CA SER A 391 14.70 24.89 -20.98
C SER A 391 13.86 26.12 -20.59
N VAL A 392 13.63 26.33 -19.29
CA VAL A 392 12.85 27.47 -18.77
C VAL A 392 13.61 28.78 -18.97
N GLU A 393 14.88 28.85 -18.58
CA GLU A 393 15.74 30.04 -18.75
C GLU A 393 15.77 30.48 -20.21
N ARG A 394 16.05 29.54 -21.13
CA ARG A 394 16.10 29.81 -22.56
C ARG A 394 14.79 30.40 -23.06
N THR A 395 13.67 29.81 -22.64
CA THR A 395 12.33 30.25 -23.06
C THR A 395 12.04 31.66 -22.56
N PHE A 396 12.29 31.94 -21.28
CA PHE A 396 12.07 33.27 -20.71
C PHE A 396 12.96 34.33 -21.38
N ARG A 397 14.24 33.99 -21.64
CA ARG A 397 15.18 34.86 -22.33
C ARG A 397 14.73 35.16 -23.77
N GLU A 398 14.34 34.14 -24.54
CA GLU A 398 13.88 34.30 -25.93
C GLU A 398 12.58 35.11 -26.02
N LEU A 399 11.73 35.04 -25.00
CA LEU A 399 10.51 35.85 -24.88
C LEU A 399 10.75 37.26 -24.29
N GLY A 400 11.99 37.58 -23.93
CA GLY A 400 12.37 38.89 -23.37
C GLY A 400 11.88 39.13 -21.94
N ASP A 401 11.60 38.07 -21.17
CA ASP A 401 11.16 38.18 -19.78
C ASP A 401 12.38 38.29 -18.84
N PRO A 402 12.50 39.37 -18.04
CA PRO A 402 13.67 39.60 -17.19
C PRO A 402 13.82 38.58 -16.05
N ARG A 403 12.77 37.81 -15.74
CA ARG A 403 12.78 36.83 -14.64
C ARG A 403 13.63 35.60 -14.93
N ALA A 404 14.15 35.44 -16.15
CA ALA A 404 15.09 34.36 -16.49
C ALA A 404 16.27 34.30 -15.50
N GLU A 405 16.87 35.46 -15.17
CA GLU A 405 17.99 35.56 -14.24
C GLU A 405 17.61 35.24 -12.78
N GLU A 406 16.38 35.57 -12.40
CA GLU A 406 15.83 35.28 -11.07
C GLU A 406 15.69 33.77 -10.88
N LEU A 407 15.22 33.05 -11.91
CA LEU A 407 15.04 31.59 -11.88
C LEU A 407 16.37 30.84 -11.80
N VAL A 408 17.41 31.31 -12.50
CA VAL A 408 18.77 30.75 -12.38
C VAL A 408 19.32 30.95 -10.97
N THR A 409 19.13 32.15 -10.41
CA THR A 409 19.59 32.48 -9.05
C THR A 409 18.87 31.62 -8.02
N LEU A 410 17.56 31.43 -8.19
CA LEU A 410 16.74 30.55 -7.35
C LEU A 410 17.25 29.10 -7.41
N TYR A 411 17.47 28.56 -8.60
CA TYR A 411 17.97 27.19 -8.78
C TYR A 411 19.30 26.96 -8.05
N ILE A 412 20.29 27.81 -8.29
CA ILE A 412 21.62 27.71 -7.65
C ILE A 412 21.51 27.75 -6.13
N ARG A 413 20.67 28.65 -5.61
CA ARG A 413 20.49 28.82 -4.16
C ARG A 413 19.90 27.57 -3.50
N GLU A 414 18.85 27.00 -4.08
CA GLU A 414 18.14 25.87 -3.49
C GLU A 414 18.87 24.53 -3.69
N LYS A 415 19.65 24.40 -4.77
CA LYS A 415 20.43 23.19 -5.10
C LYS A 415 21.87 23.21 -4.61
N LYS A 416 22.29 24.24 -3.85
CA LYS A 416 23.67 24.41 -3.36
C LYS A 416 24.24 23.23 -2.57
N ASP A 417 23.39 22.40 -1.96
CA ASP A 417 23.82 21.25 -1.16
C ASP A 417 23.80 19.93 -1.97
N GLU A 418 23.50 20.01 -3.28
CA GLU A 418 23.40 18.89 -4.21
C GLU A 418 24.42 19.06 -5.36
N PRO A 419 25.71 18.69 -5.20
CA PRO A 419 26.71 18.87 -6.26
C PRO A 419 26.33 18.26 -7.62
N ALA A 420 25.64 17.11 -7.59
CA ALA A 420 25.15 16.43 -8.78
C ALA A 420 24.07 17.21 -9.57
N ALA A 421 23.45 18.23 -8.96
CA ALA A 421 22.48 19.09 -9.63
C ALA A 421 23.15 20.06 -10.63
N PHE A 422 24.48 20.27 -10.53
CA PHE A 422 25.25 21.14 -11.41
C PHE A 422 26.06 20.37 -12.46
N ASP A 423 25.88 19.06 -12.57
CA ASP A 423 26.58 18.20 -13.54
C ASP A 423 26.19 18.54 -14.98
N THR A 424 27.12 19.17 -15.70
CA THR A 424 26.93 19.59 -17.10
C THR A 424 27.10 18.44 -18.09
N ASP A 425 27.81 17.38 -17.73
CA ASP A 425 28.20 16.33 -18.68
C ASP A 425 26.96 15.56 -19.14
N ARG A 426 26.07 15.24 -18.19
CA ARG A 426 24.75 14.64 -18.48
C ARG A 426 23.89 15.49 -19.41
N LEU A 427 24.01 16.81 -19.33
CA LEU A 427 23.19 17.72 -20.14
C LEU A 427 23.64 17.71 -21.61
N TYR A 428 24.96 17.65 -21.83
CA TYR A 428 25.54 17.59 -23.18
C TYR A 428 25.31 16.25 -23.88
N GLU A 429 25.21 15.14 -23.14
CA GLU A 429 24.84 13.83 -23.70
C GLU A 429 23.48 13.84 -24.44
N PHE A 430 22.58 14.73 -24.06
CA PHE A 430 21.27 14.92 -24.71
C PHE A 430 21.23 16.10 -25.69
N GLY A 431 22.39 16.63 -26.11
CA GLY A 431 22.50 17.68 -27.14
C GLY A 431 21.94 19.04 -26.73
N ARG A 432 21.86 19.33 -25.43
CA ARG A 432 21.47 20.63 -24.91
C ARG A 432 22.74 21.40 -24.56
N GLU A 433 22.91 22.61 -25.07
CA GLU A 433 24.05 23.46 -24.73
C GLU A 433 23.63 24.62 -23.82
N LEU A 434 24.42 24.91 -22.79
CA LEU A 434 24.24 26.11 -21.97
C LEU A 434 24.78 27.35 -22.70
N SER A 435 24.14 28.50 -22.52
CA SER A 435 24.73 29.77 -22.95
C SER A 435 26.04 30.02 -22.19
N PRO A 436 27.03 30.75 -22.76
CA PRO A 436 28.31 31.02 -22.09
C PRO A 436 28.15 31.64 -20.70
N GLU A 437 27.18 32.55 -20.55
CA GLU A 437 26.89 33.22 -19.28
C GLU A 437 26.31 32.25 -18.24
N LEU A 438 25.37 31.39 -18.65
CA LEU A 438 24.78 30.40 -17.77
C LEU A 438 25.79 29.31 -17.38
N LEU A 439 26.61 28.85 -18.34
CA LEU A 439 27.68 27.88 -18.08
C LEU A 439 28.65 28.39 -17.02
N LYS A 440 29.07 29.65 -17.12
CA LYS A 440 29.94 30.28 -16.12
C LYS A 440 29.32 30.23 -14.72
N ARG A 441 28.06 30.65 -14.58
CA ARG A 441 27.34 30.64 -13.28
C ARG A 441 27.17 29.24 -12.70
N ILE A 442 26.85 28.25 -13.55
CA ILE A 442 26.70 26.84 -13.12
C ILE A 442 28.04 26.25 -12.71
N LYS A 443 29.13 26.52 -13.43
CA LYS A 443 30.49 26.07 -13.05
C LYS A 443 30.99 26.73 -11.77
N GLU A 444 30.70 28.02 -11.57
CA GLU A 444 30.98 28.71 -10.30
C GLU A 444 30.22 28.09 -9.12
N ALA A 445 28.94 27.76 -9.31
CA ALA A 445 28.14 27.04 -8.32
C ALA A 445 28.70 25.64 -8.05
N GLU A 446 28.96 24.85 -9.09
CA GLU A 446 29.55 23.50 -9.00
C GLU A 446 30.84 23.53 -8.16
N ASN A 447 31.77 24.43 -8.50
CA ASN A 447 33.04 24.58 -7.78
C ASN A 447 32.87 25.07 -6.33
N ALA A 448 31.86 25.87 -6.04
CA ALA A 448 31.54 26.28 -4.67
C ALA A 448 31.00 25.13 -3.80
N THR A 449 30.43 24.09 -4.43
CA THR A 449 29.88 22.90 -3.75
C THR A 449 30.85 21.73 -3.64
N LYS A 450 31.92 21.71 -4.46
CA LYS A 450 33.00 20.74 -4.31
C LYS A 450 33.70 20.95 -2.96
N PRO A 451 33.94 19.88 -2.17
CA PRO A 451 34.74 20.01 -0.95
C PRO A 451 36.10 20.60 -1.32
N LYS A 452 36.46 21.74 -0.70
CA LYS A 452 37.79 22.34 -0.90
C LYS A 452 38.83 21.33 -0.44
N ARG A 453 39.57 20.76 -1.39
CA ARG A 453 40.75 19.94 -1.10
C ARG A 453 41.73 20.79 -0.31
N THR A 454 42.36 20.21 0.69
CA THR A 454 43.52 20.84 1.33
C THR A 454 44.66 20.93 0.31
N THR A 455 45.61 21.85 0.52
CA THR A 455 46.79 21.97 -0.35
C THR A 455 47.57 20.67 -0.45
N ASP A 456 47.60 19.88 0.63
CA ASP A 456 48.17 18.53 0.67
C ASP A 456 47.41 17.55 -0.26
N GLU A 457 46.09 17.43 -0.09
CA GLU A 457 45.25 16.57 -0.93
C GLU A 457 45.36 16.92 -2.43
N THR A 458 45.44 18.21 -2.77
CA THR A 458 45.66 18.67 -4.15
C THR A 458 47.00 18.19 -4.69
N VAL A 459 48.10 18.31 -3.92
CA VAL A 459 49.44 17.86 -4.36
C VAL A 459 49.50 16.34 -4.49
N MET A 460 48.91 15.60 -3.56
CA MET A 460 48.86 14.13 -3.60
C MET A 460 47.99 13.60 -4.74
N ALA A 461 46.85 14.24 -5.02
CA ALA A 461 46.01 13.92 -6.17
C ALA A 461 46.73 14.24 -7.50
N LEU A 462 47.40 15.39 -7.57
CA LEU A 462 48.15 15.80 -8.76
C LEU A 462 49.32 14.83 -9.04
N ALA A 463 50.03 14.36 -8.01
CA ALA A 463 51.11 13.39 -8.18
C ALA A 463 50.64 12.09 -8.84
N LYS A 464 49.37 11.69 -8.64
CA LYS A 464 48.75 10.52 -9.26
C LYS A 464 48.22 10.83 -10.67
N ASN A 465 47.67 12.02 -10.89
CA ASN A 465 47.08 12.44 -12.16
C ASN A 465 47.65 13.80 -12.64
N ILE A 466 48.89 13.76 -13.15
CA ILE A 466 49.69 14.95 -13.50
C ILE A 466 49.16 15.79 -14.68
N THR A 467 48.09 15.33 -15.35
CA THR A 467 47.51 16.01 -16.52
C THR A 467 46.14 16.63 -16.23
N ASP A 468 45.65 16.55 -14.99
CA ASP A 468 44.35 17.09 -14.60
C ASP A 468 44.36 18.64 -14.61
N PRO A 469 43.56 19.31 -15.46
CA PRO A 469 43.59 20.77 -15.59
C PRO A 469 43.16 21.52 -14.33
N GLU A 470 42.22 20.96 -13.54
CA GLU A 470 41.71 21.58 -12.31
C GLU A 470 42.79 21.50 -11.22
N LEU A 471 43.42 20.33 -11.05
CA LEU A 471 44.52 20.14 -10.10
C LEU A 471 45.77 20.95 -10.46
N LEU A 472 46.06 21.11 -11.76
CA LEU A 472 47.17 21.95 -12.23
C LEU A 472 46.95 23.42 -11.89
N ALA A 473 45.74 23.94 -12.15
CA ALA A 473 45.39 25.32 -11.81
C ALA A 473 45.45 25.56 -10.30
N GLU A 474 44.94 24.64 -9.48
CA GLU A 474 45.01 24.73 -8.01
C GLU A 474 46.46 24.68 -7.51
N ALA A 475 47.24 23.66 -7.92
CA ALA A 475 48.60 23.44 -7.42
C ALA A 475 49.58 24.54 -7.82
N ALA A 476 49.35 25.22 -8.95
CA ALA A 476 50.15 26.37 -9.39
C ALA A 476 50.00 27.59 -8.48
N THR A 477 48.93 27.65 -7.66
CA THR A 477 48.74 28.73 -6.68
C THR A 477 49.43 28.50 -5.34
N ILE A 478 49.82 27.26 -5.03
CA ILE A 478 50.45 26.88 -3.76
C ILE A 478 51.81 27.57 -3.62
N ASP A 479 52.05 28.23 -2.49
CA ASP A 479 53.33 28.91 -2.22
C ASP A 479 54.44 27.96 -1.78
N VAL A 480 55.68 28.47 -1.74
CA VAL A 480 56.86 27.67 -1.40
C VAL A 480 56.80 27.13 0.03
N GLU A 481 56.33 27.94 0.99
CA GLU A 481 56.25 27.55 2.40
C GLU A 481 55.26 26.39 2.61
N SER A 482 54.14 26.43 1.91
CA SER A 482 53.14 25.36 1.89
C SER A 482 53.73 24.06 1.33
N TYR A 483 54.50 24.13 0.24
CA TYR A 483 55.23 22.96 -0.27
C TYR A 483 56.28 22.43 0.72
N VAL A 484 56.93 23.30 1.50
CA VAL A 484 57.85 22.86 2.58
C VAL A 484 57.08 22.09 3.66
N GLN A 485 55.93 22.60 4.09
CA GLN A 485 55.09 21.92 5.09
C GLN A 485 54.58 20.57 4.59
N ILE A 486 54.08 20.51 3.36
CA ILE A 486 53.62 19.26 2.72
C ILE A 486 54.78 18.25 2.68
N LEU A 487 55.95 18.64 2.15
CA LEU A 487 57.10 17.74 2.07
C LEU A 487 57.60 17.21 3.41
N LYS A 488 57.42 17.98 4.50
CA LYS A 488 57.76 17.54 5.87
C LYS A 488 56.65 16.72 6.54
N GLY A 489 55.41 16.84 6.04
CA GLY A 489 54.24 16.14 6.56
C GLY A 489 54.18 14.66 6.16
N HIS A 490 54.89 14.26 5.10
CA HIS A 490 54.88 12.87 4.60
C HIS A 490 56.24 12.19 4.70
N GLU A 491 56.21 10.88 4.97
CA GLU A 491 57.38 10.00 4.95
C GLU A 491 57.08 8.69 4.19
N GLY A 492 58.10 7.90 3.92
CA GLY A 492 57.92 6.55 3.37
C GLY A 492 57.35 6.52 1.95
N GLU A 493 56.29 5.73 1.76
CA GLU A 493 55.67 5.47 0.45
C GLU A 493 54.96 6.71 -0.10
N GLU A 494 54.24 7.46 0.74
CA GLU A 494 53.51 8.66 0.33
C GLU A 494 54.45 9.74 -0.22
N LEU A 495 55.55 10.02 0.49
CA LEU A 495 56.56 10.97 0.02
C LEU A 495 57.24 10.48 -1.28
N ARG A 496 57.48 9.17 -1.40
CA ARG A 496 58.06 8.59 -2.61
C ARG A 496 57.16 8.80 -3.82
N ASP A 497 55.87 8.55 -3.68
CA ASP A 497 54.88 8.69 -4.75
C ASP A 497 54.71 10.15 -5.17
N MET A 498 54.64 11.07 -4.20
CA MET A 498 54.61 12.51 -4.46
C MET A 498 55.83 12.97 -5.28
N LEU A 499 57.03 12.58 -4.84
CA LEU A 499 58.28 12.91 -5.53
C LEU A 499 58.35 12.29 -6.93
N ALA A 500 57.88 11.05 -7.09
CA ALA A 500 57.86 10.37 -8.38
C ALA A 500 56.90 11.05 -9.37
N GLY A 501 55.71 11.44 -8.92
CA GLY A 501 54.70 12.14 -9.72
C GLY A 501 55.24 13.47 -10.24
N LEU A 502 55.69 14.35 -9.34
CA LEU A 502 56.19 15.68 -9.70
C LEU A 502 57.50 15.64 -10.50
N ARG A 503 58.32 14.60 -10.34
CA ARG A 503 59.52 14.36 -11.16
C ARG A 503 59.19 14.18 -12.63
N ARG A 504 57.98 13.73 -13.00
CA ARG A 504 57.57 13.55 -14.40
C ARG A 504 57.58 14.89 -15.15
N TYR A 505 57.28 16.00 -14.48
CA TYR A 505 57.33 17.33 -15.09
C TYR A 505 58.74 17.75 -15.53
N MET A 506 59.81 17.25 -14.89
CA MET A 506 61.19 17.56 -15.29
C MET A 506 61.55 17.01 -16.68
N ASN A 507 60.82 16.00 -17.16
CA ASN A 507 61.11 15.28 -18.39
C ASN A 507 60.09 15.56 -19.51
N LEU A 508 59.14 16.48 -19.29
CA LEU A 508 58.16 16.84 -20.32
C LEU A 508 58.78 17.78 -21.36
N ILE A 509 58.59 17.46 -22.64
CA ILE A 509 59.04 18.29 -23.77
C ILE A 509 58.11 19.51 -23.95
N ASP A 510 56.81 19.32 -23.68
CA ASP A 510 55.75 20.34 -23.86
C ASP A 510 55.09 20.71 -22.51
N ALA A 511 55.86 21.17 -21.53
CA ALA A 511 55.32 21.55 -20.22
C ALA A 511 54.51 22.86 -20.29
N THR A 512 53.30 22.87 -19.72
CA THR A 512 52.48 24.10 -19.65
C THR A 512 53.07 25.11 -18.65
N PRO A 513 52.70 26.40 -18.72
CA PRO A 513 53.13 27.42 -17.76
C PRO A 513 52.83 27.03 -16.30
N GLU A 514 51.68 26.41 -16.06
CA GLU A 514 51.25 25.93 -14.74
C GLU A 514 52.17 24.81 -14.23
N MET A 515 52.48 23.81 -15.07
CA MET A 515 53.41 22.73 -14.72
C MET A 515 54.81 23.27 -14.40
N ILE A 516 55.26 24.25 -15.17
CA ILE A 516 56.53 24.97 -14.97
C ILE A 516 56.53 25.68 -13.61
N GLU A 517 55.44 26.37 -13.26
CA GLU A 517 55.32 27.12 -12.02
C GLU A 517 55.30 26.19 -10.80
N ILE A 518 54.50 25.12 -10.85
CA ILE A 518 54.44 24.06 -9.83
C ILE A 518 55.84 23.51 -9.56
N LEU A 519 56.53 23.06 -10.62
CA LEU A 519 57.85 22.47 -10.50
C LEU A 519 58.90 23.47 -9.98
N THR A 520 58.78 24.75 -10.35
CA THR A 520 59.66 25.82 -9.87
C THR A 520 59.48 26.06 -8.37
N ARG A 521 58.25 26.18 -7.89
CA ARG A 521 57.96 26.38 -6.44
C ARG A 521 58.33 25.14 -5.63
N PHE A 522 58.01 23.96 -6.13
CA PHE A 522 58.38 22.70 -5.50
C PHE A 522 59.91 22.55 -5.38
N ALA A 523 60.66 22.86 -6.43
CA ALA A 523 62.12 22.82 -6.39
C ALA A 523 62.72 23.83 -5.40
N LYS A 524 62.12 25.02 -5.26
CA LYS A 524 62.49 26.00 -4.23
C LYS A 524 62.26 25.46 -2.82
N ALA A 525 61.13 24.80 -2.57
CA ALA A 525 60.84 24.17 -1.29
C ALA A 525 61.84 23.04 -0.96
N VAL A 526 62.16 22.19 -1.94
CA VAL A 526 63.19 21.15 -1.80
C VAL A 526 64.58 21.76 -1.50
N LYS A 527 64.93 22.88 -2.13
CA LYS A 527 66.17 23.63 -1.88
C LYS A 527 66.20 24.23 -0.47
N GLU A 528 65.06 24.71 0.03
CA GLU A 528 64.90 25.23 1.39
C GLU A 528 65.10 24.15 2.44
N ILE A 529 64.41 23.01 2.32
CA ILE A 529 64.57 21.84 3.20
C ILE A 529 66.03 21.37 3.23
N GLY A 530 66.70 21.39 2.06
CA GLY A 530 68.11 21.01 1.94
C GLY A 530 69.07 21.88 2.75
N ARG A 531 68.71 23.12 3.09
CA ARG A 531 69.56 24.03 3.88
C ARG A 531 69.46 23.83 5.39
N GLU A 532 68.48 23.05 5.85
CA GLU A 532 68.19 22.90 7.28
C GLU A 532 69.19 22.02 8.02
N SER A 533 69.79 21.04 7.34
CA SER A 533 70.78 20.14 7.94
C SER A 533 71.62 19.42 6.88
N ALA A 534 72.81 18.93 7.26
CA ALA A 534 73.67 18.16 6.36
C ALA A 534 72.98 16.88 5.81
N ILE A 535 72.13 16.24 6.61
CA ILE A 535 71.38 15.05 6.18
C ILE A 535 70.28 15.42 5.18
N ASN A 536 69.57 16.54 5.37
CA ASN A 536 68.57 16.99 4.40
C ASN A 536 69.22 17.46 3.10
N GLN A 537 70.37 18.13 3.17
CA GLN A 537 71.17 18.49 2.01
C GLN A 537 71.53 17.26 1.17
N TYR A 538 71.95 16.17 1.83
CA TYR A 538 72.25 14.90 1.17
C TYR A 538 70.99 14.28 0.52
N ARG A 539 69.86 14.27 1.24
CA ARG A 539 68.59 13.71 0.75
C ARG A 539 68.05 14.46 -0.46
N THR A 540 67.99 15.80 -0.41
CA THR A 540 67.38 16.62 -1.45
C THR A 540 68.22 16.71 -2.72
N ARG A 541 69.55 16.66 -2.60
CA ARG A 541 70.47 16.65 -3.75
C ARG A 541 70.25 15.45 -4.68
N ASN A 542 69.82 14.31 -4.14
CA ASN A 542 69.57 13.09 -4.92
C ASN A 542 68.18 13.10 -5.61
N LEU A 543 67.37 14.14 -5.40
CA LEU A 543 66.02 14.21 -5.96
C LEU A 543 65.95 14.81 -7.38
N GLY A 544 66.98 15.56 -7.81
CA GLY A 544 67.08 16.16 -9.15
C GLY A 544 66.41 17.53 -9.32
N PHE A 545 65.48 17.89 -8.42
CA PHE A 545 64.73 19.15 -8.50
C PHE A 545 65.61 20.41 -8.36
N ILE A 546 66.63 20.37 -7.50
CA ILE A 546 67.54 21.51 -7.29
C ILE A 546 68.39 21.76 -8.54
N GLN A 547 68.93 20.70 -9.14
CA GLN A 547 69.73 20.77 -10.37
C GLN A 547 68.89 21.24 -11.55
N TRP A 548 67.63 20.81 -11.62
CA TRP A 548 66.68 21.29 -12.63
C TRP A 548 66.43 22.80 -12.47
N LEU A 549 66.20 23.27 -11.24
CA LEU A 549 65.99 24.70 -10.95
C LEU A 549 67.23 25.53 -11.30
N GLU A 550 68.42 25.08 -10.90
CA GLU A 550 69.69 25.76 -11.21
C GLU A 550 69.96 25.84 -12.71
N LYS A 551 69.65 24.80 -13.48
CA LYS A 551 69.78 24.81 -14.95
C LYS A 551 68.81 25.78 -15.63
N LYS A 552 67.67 26.07 -15.00
CA LYS A 552 66.65 26.98 -15.51
C LYS A 552 66.93 28.44 -15.14
N GLU A 553 67.62 28.66 -14.02
CA GLU A 553 68.05 29.98 -13.53
C GLU A 553 69.40 30.44 -14.13
N ALA A 554 70.21 29.51 -14.67
CA ALA A 554 71.46 29.77 -15.38
C ALA A 554 71.23 30.04 -16.87
#